data_AF-A0A7K4BCD4-F1
#
_entry.id   AF-A0A7K4BCD4-F1
#
_cell.length_a   1.000
_cell.length_b   1.000
_cell.length_c   1.000
_cell.angle_alpha   90.00
_cell.angle_beta   90.00
_cell.angle_gamma   90.00
#
_symmetry.space_group_name_H-M   'P 1'
#
loop_
_entity.id
_entity.type
_entity.pdbx_description
1 polymer ?
#
loop_
_entity_poly.entity_id
_entity_poly.type
_entity_poly.pdbx_seq_one_letter_code
_entity_poly.pdbx_strand_id
1 'polypeptide(L)'
;MKRYTINAIVDLAALVFFAPSFISGVVLYLFLPSGGGRGLGGRSYLNISRDQWLNMHDYTSLIFAGLIIIHILLHWKYFRHINRNLASK
;
A
#
# COMPACT_ATOMS: atom_id res chain seq x y z
N MET A 1 0.04 -4.67 26.27
CA MET A 1 -1.02 -5.06 25.31
C MET A 1 -0.86 -6.54 24.97
N LYS A 2 -1.95 -7.27 24.72
CA LYS A 2 -1.87 -8.68 24.31
C LYS A 2 -1.38 -8.77 22.86
N ARG A 3 -0.63 -9.83 22.49
CA ARG A 3 -0.04 -9.99 21.16
C ARG A 3 -1.07 -9.87 20.02
N TYR A 4 -2.27 -10.44 20.19
CA TYR A 4 -3.33 -10.33 19.19
C TYR A 4 -3.80 -8.90 18.96
N THR A 5 -3.76 -8.04 20.00
CA THR A 5 -4.13 -6.63 19.88
C THR A 5 -3.12 -5.88 19.02
N ILE A 6 -1.81 -6.17 19.21
CA ILE A 6 -0.75 -5.55 18.40
C ILE A 6 -0.90 -5.95 16.94
N ASN A 7 -1.11 -7.25 16.66
CA ASN A 7 -1.32 -7.74 15.30
C ASN A 7 -2.54 -7.06 14.66
N ALA A 8 -3.68 -7.03 15.36
CA ALA A 8 -4.89 -6.40 14.84
C ALA A 8 -4.73 -4.91 14.52
N ILE A 9 -3.97 -4.17 15.34
CA ILE A 9 -3.69 -2.74 15.10
C ILE A 9 -2.81 -2.57 13.85
N VAL A 10 -1.75 -3.37 13.71
CA VAL A 10 -0.85 -3.29 12.55
C VAL A 10 -1.59 -3.66 11.27
N ASP A 11 -2.41 -4.71 11.30
CA ASP A 11 -3.17 -5.17 10.14
C ASP A 11 -4.24 -4.14 9.72
N LEU A 12 -4.94 -3.55 10.70
CA LEU A 12 -5.91 -2.50 10.44
C LEU A 12 -5.23 -1.25 9.87
N ALA A 13 -4.09 -0.84 10.44
CA ALA A 13 -3.31 0.28 9.92
C ALA A 13 -2.84 0.00 8.48
N ALA A 14 -2.35 -1.21 8.21
CA ALA A 14 -1.91 -1.60 6.87
C ALA A 14 -3.07 -1.50 5.87
N LEU A 15 -4.28 -1.95 6.24
CA LEU A 15 -5.46 -1.84 5.39
C LEU A 15 -5.86 -0.38 5.13
N VAL A 16 -5.77 0.48 6.15
CA VAL A 16 -6.06 1.92 6.03
C VAL A 16 -5.10 2.63 5.07
N PHE A 17 -3.81 2.29 5.08
CA PHE A 17 -2.82 2.88 4.16
C PHE A 17 -2.81 2.22 2.77
N PHE A 18 -3.19 0.94 2.69
CA PHE A 18 -3.36 0.24 1.42
C PHE A 18 -4.43 0.90 0.55
N ALA A 19 -5.60 1.24 1.11
CA ALA A 19 -6.71 1.80 0.35
C ALA A 19 -6.34 3.06 -0.47
N PRO A 20 -5.79 4.14 0.12
CA PRO A 20 -5.40 5.32 -0.64
C PRO A 20 -4.21 5.06 -1.57
N SER A 21 -3.26 4.20 -1.20
CA SER A 21 -2.14 3.78 -2.07
C SER A 21 -2.66 3.09 -3.34
N PHE A 22 -3.59 2.13 -3.18
CA PHE A 22 -4.19 1.41 -4.29
C PHE A 22 -5.03 2.33 -5.18
N ILE A 23 -5.92 3.14 -4.59
CA ILE A 23 -6.78 4.06 -5.35
C ILE A 23 -5.93 5.07 -6.14
N SER A 24 -4.95 5.69 -5.50
CA SER A 24 -4.06 6.65 -6.19
C SER A 24 -3.22 5.99 -7.28
N GLY A 25 -2.72 4.76 -7.06
CA GLY A 25 -1.98 4.00 -8.06
C GLY A 25 -2.84 3.66 -9.28
N VAL A 26 -4.09 3.21 -9.07
CA VAL A 26 -5.06 2.97 -10.13
C VAL A 26 -5.36 4.26 -10.89
N VAL A 27 -5.53 5.39 -10.19
CA VAL A 27 -5.78 6.69 -10.83
C VAL A 27 -4.60 7.14 -11.69
N LEU A 28 -3.38 7.04 -11.15
CA LEU A 28 -2.15 7.39 -11.87
C LEU A 28 -1.91 6.49 -13.08
N TYR A 29 -2.30 5.21 -13.00
CA TYR A 29 -2.13 4.26 -14.09
C TYR A 29 -3.15 4.47 -15.22
N LEU A 30 -4.45 4.58 -14.88
CA LEU A 30 -5.53 4.61 -15.86
C LEU A 30 -5.84 6.02 -16.39
N PHE A 31 -5.84 7.03 -15.52
CA PHE A 31 -6.31 8.38 -15.86
C PHE A 31 -5.18 9.39 -16.02
N LEU A 32 -4.04 9.18 -15.34
CA LEU A 32 -2.89 10.10 -15.37
C LEU A 32 -1.54 9.41 -15.73
N PRO A 33 -1.49 8.57 -16.78
CA PRO A 33 -0.28 7.84 -17.14
C PRO A 33 0.89 8.77 -17.47
N SER A 34 2.11 8.32 -17.17
CA SER A 34 3.34 9.03 -17.55
C SER A 34 3.58 8.94 -19.07
N GLY A 35 4.29 9.93 -19.64
CA GLY A 35 4.84 9.81 -21.00
C GLY A 35 4.15 10.58 -22.14
N GLY A 36 3.20 11.49 -21.86
CA GLY A 36 2.68 12.41 -22.88
C GLY A 36 3.51 13.69 -22.96
N GLY A 37 4.08 14.00 -24.13
CA GLY A 37 4.95 15.16 -24.34
C GLY A 37 4.41 16.50 -23.82
N ARG A 38 5.34 17.32 -23.30
CA ARG A 38 5.18 18.70 -22.81
C ARG A 38 4.09 18.93 -21.77
N GLY A 39 4.49 18.87 -20.49
CA GLY A 39 3.76 19.46 -19.37
C GLY A 39 3.38 18.45 -18.30
N LEU A 40 4.34 18.09 -17.44
CA LEU A 40 4.08 17.32 -16.22
C LEU A 40 3.07 18.02 -15.28
N GLY A 41 2.95 19.36 -15.39
CA GLY A 41 2.17 20.18 -14.45
C GLY A 41 0.72 20.52 -14.84
N GLY A 42 0.13 19.93 -15.89
CA GLY A 42 -1.19 20.35 -16.39
C GLY A 42 -2.32 19.33 -16.27
N ARG A 43 -2.01 18.05 -16.01
CA ARG A 43 -3.01 16.99 -15.99
C ARG A 43 -3.59 16.85 -14.59
N SER A 44 -4.89 17.02 -14.47
CA SER A 44 -5.64 16.84 -13.23
C SER A 44 -6.72 15.78 -13.41
N TYR A 45 -7.04 15.10 -12.32
CA TYR A 45 -8.18 14.20 -12.22
C TYR A 45 -8.94 14.55 -10.96
N LEU A 46 -10.26 14.72 -11.06
CA LEU A 46 -11.12 15.20 -9.96
C LEU A 46 -10.65 16.54 -9.35
N ASN A 47 -10.19 17.47 -10.20
CA ASN A 47 -9.61 18.77 -9.79
C ASN A 47 -8.34 18.67 -8.91
N ILE A 48 -7.74 17.48 -8.80
CA ILE A 48 -6.47 17.25 -8.10
C ILE A 48 -5.37 17.05 -9.15
N SER A 49 -4.24 17.73 -8.99
CA SER A 49 -3.13 17.63 -9.94
C SER A 49 -2.48 16.25 -9.90
N ARG A 50 -1.88 15.84 -11.02
CA ARG A 50 -1.12 14.60 -11.09
C ARG A 50 -0.03 14.52 -10.00
N ASP A 51 0.64 15.63 -9.71
CA ASP A 51 1.68 15.68 -8.68
C ASP A 51 1.10 15.46 -7.27
N GLN A 52 -0.10 15.98 -6.99
CA GLN A 52 -0.79 15.70 -5.73
C GLN A 52 -1.20 14.22 -5.62
N TRP A 53 -1.71 13.63 -6.71
CA TRP A 53 -1.99 12.18 -6.76
C TRP A 53 -0.74 11.35 -6.53
N LEU A 54 0.39 11.74 -7.13
CA LEU A 54 1.69 11.10 -6.94
C LEU A 54 2.19 11.21 -5.51
N ASN A 55 2.18 12.40 -4.94
CA ASN A 55 2.60 12.59 -3.55
C ASN A 55 1.74 11.75 -2.60
N MET A 56 0.41 11.74 -2.79
CA MET A 56 -0.48 10.90 -2.00
C MET A 56 -0.14 9.41 -2.17
N HIS A 57 0.09 8.96 -3.40
CA HIS A 57 0.49 7.59 -3.70
C HIS A 57 1.80 7.23 -2.99
N ASP A 58 2.84 8.04 -3.15
CA ASP A 58 4.18 7.74 -2.65
C ASP A 58 4.20 7.71 -1.11
N TYR A 59 3.63 8.72 -0.44
CA TYR A 59 3.60 8.75 1.03
C TYR A 59 2.79 7.60 1.62
N THR A 60 1.60 7.32 1.08
CA THR A 60 0.76 6.23 1.60
C THR A 60 1.37 4.87 1.30
N SER A 61 2.00 4.69 0.14
CA SER A 61 2.68 3.45 -0.24
C SER A 61 3.93 3.20 0.58
N LEU A 62 4.72 4.22 0.92
CA LEU A 62 5.89 4.09 1.79
C LEU A 62 5.50 3.67 3.21
N ILE A 63 4.44 4.29 3.77
CA ILE A 63 3.93 3.91 5.09
C ILE A 63 3.37 2.48 5.04
N PHE A 64 2.59 2.15 4.02
CA PHE A 64 2.07 0.80 3.82
C PHE A 64 3.18 -0.24 3.70
N ALA A 65 4.23 0.03 2.94
CA ALA A 65 5.38 -0.86 2.81
C ALA A 65 6.07 -1.11 4.16
N GLY A 66 6.26 -0.06 4.96
CA GLY A 66 6.77 -0.18 6.34
C GLY A 66 5.88 -1.06 7.22
N LEU A 67 4.56 -0.86 7.16
CA LEU A 67 3.59 -1.67 7.90
C LEU A 67 3.60 -3.14 7.47
N ILE A 68 3.75 -3.42 6.17
CA ILE A 68 3.87 -4.79 5.65
C ILE A 68 5.15 -5.47 6.15
N ILE A 69 6.27 -4.75 6.23
CA ILE A 69 7.50 -5.30 6.83
C ILE A 69 7.24 -5.69 8.29
N ILE A 70 6.62 -4.81 9.08
CA ILE A 70 6.27 -5.10 10.48
C ILE A 70 5.31 -6.29 10.58
N HIS A 71 4.28 -6.33 9.74
CA HIS A 71 3.33 -7.44 9.65
C HIS A 71 4.05 -8.78 9.40
N ILE A 72 4.95 -8.84 8.42
CA ILE A 72 5.72 -10.05 8.11
C ILE A 72 6.57 -10.49 9.31
N LEU A 73 7.23 -9.55 9.99
CA LEU A 73 8.02 -9.85 11.19
C LEU A 73 7.17 -10.39 12.34
N LEU A 74 5.97 -9.83 12.56
CA LEU A 74 5.03 -10.32 13.57
C LEU A 74 4.52 -11.73 13.24
N HIS A 75 4.34 -12.03 11.95
CA HIS A 75 3.85 -13.30 11.44
C HIS A 75 4.98 -14.27 11.04
N TRP A 76 6.24 -13.98 11.38
CA TRP A 76 7.41 -14.77 10.94
C TRP A 76 7.31 -16.27 11.26
N LYS A 77 6.73 -16.63 12.42
CA LYS A 77 6.50 -18.04 12.77
C LYS A 77 5.57 -18.74 11.79
N TYR A 78 4.52 -18.06 11.32
CA TYR A 78 3.60 -18.60 10.32
C TYR A 78 4.35 -18.83 8.99
N PHE A 79 5.10 -17.83 8.51
CA PHE A 79 5.86 -17.94 7.26
C PHE A 79 6.90 -19.07 7.28
N ARG A 80 7.60 -19.29 8.41
CA ARG A 80 8.53 -20.43 8.54
C ARG A 80 7.86 -21.80 8.44
N HIS A 81 6.58 -21.91 8.82
CA HIS A 81 5.85 -23.17 8.80
C HIS A 81 4.83 -23.24 7.65
N ILE A 82 4.85 -22.27 6.72
CA ILE A 82 3.84 -22.17 5.65
C ILE A 82 3.81 -23.43 4.78
N ASN A 83 4.97 -24.00 4.47
CA ASN A 83 5.10 -25.23 3.69
C ASN A 83 4.45 -26.43 4.40
N ARG A 84 4.64 -26.55 5.72
CA ARG A 84 4.01 -27.61 6.52
C ARG A 84 2.49 -27.43 6.56
N ASN A 85 2.00 -26.20 6.66
CA ASN A 85 0.57 -25.91 6.66
C ASN A 85 -0.08 -26.19 5.30
N LEU A 86 0.63 -25.94 4.20
CA LEU A 86 0.15 -26.22 2.83
C LEU A 86 0.19 -27.72 2.49
N ALA A 87 1.20 -28.45 2.97
CA ALA A 87 1.37 -29.89 2.74
C ALA A 87 0.52 -30.78 3.66
N SER A 88 -0.12 -30.21 4.69
CA SER A 88 -1.03 -30.92 5.61
C SER A 88 -2.39 -31.28 4.99
N LYS A 89 -2.46 -31.45 3.67
CA LYS A 89 -3.66 -31.88 2.97
C LYS A 89 -3.82 -33.39 3.02
#